data_AF-A0A3N5QZI1-F1
#
_entry.id   AF-A0A3N5QZI1-F1
#
_cell.length_a   1.000
_cell.length_b   1.000
_cell.length_c   1.000
_cell.angle_alpha   90.00
_cell.angle_beta   90.00
_cell.angle_gamma   90.00
#
_symmetry.space_group_name_H-M   'P 1'
#
loop_
_entity.id
_entity.type
_entity.pdbx_description
1 polymer ?
#
loop_
_entity_poly.entity_id
_entity_poly.type
_entity_poly.pdbx_seq_one_letter_code
_entity_poly.pdbx_strand_id
1 'polypeptide(L)'
;MDRILKVFRCEKFLALLSITLLVLVTYAPLIPQLGYYRDDWYLIWSGSTQGASSIIPLFSSDRPFMGVIYSIEYSLLGDSPIAWHLYAFLLRLFGAFSLLWLLRMIWPEKRFGTTAITLLFLVYPGFLQQPSANTFQNHLMTYLLAILSIALMVKALQAKDRLIQIVLFTVSLPLTLGYLLIYEYFIGLEGLRLLVLWLLSQ
;
A
#
# COMPACT_ATOMS: atom_id res chain seq x y z
N MET A 1 10.70 -35.16 5.41
CA MET A 1 11.59 -34.12 5.99
C MET A 1 12.28 -33.29 4.92
N ASP A 2 12.84 -33.90 3.87
CA ASP A 2 13.61 -33.20 2.81
C ASP A 2 12.83 -32.16 1.98
N ARG A 3 11.54 -32.38 1.71
CA ARG A 3 10.70 -31.38 1.02
C ARG A 3 10.52 -30.09 1.84
N ILE A 4 10.38 -30.21 3.16
CA ILE A 4 10.24 -29.06 4.06
C ILE A 4 11.54 -28.26 4.09
N LEU A 5 12.69 -28.94 4.23
CA LEU A 5 14.02 -28.30 4.18
C LEU A 5 14.30 -27.62 2.83
N LYS A 6 13.78 -28.15 1.72
CA LYS A 6 13.90 -27.54 0.38
C LYS A 6 13.07 -26.25 0.24
N VAL A 7 11.91 -26.17 0.89
CA VAL A 7 11.09 -24.94 0.93
C VAL A 7 11.80 -23.83 1.71
N PHE A 8 12.41 -24.16 2.86
CA PHE A 8 13.22 -23.21 3.63
C PHE A 8 14.54 -22.81 2.94
N ARG A 9 14.94 -23.48 1.85
CA ARG A 9 16.05 -23.04 0.99
C ARG A 9 15.63 -22.09 -0.13
N CYS A 10 14.32 -21.89 -0.35
CA CYS A 10 13.83 -20.97 -1.36
C CYS A 10 13.88 -19.53 -0.83
N GLU A 11 14.87 -18.76 -1.27
CA GLU A 11 15.09 -17.38 -0.84
C GLU A 11 13.84 -16.48 -0.99
N LYS A 12 13.10 -16.61 -2.10
CA LYS A 12 11.86 -15.86 -2.32
C LYS A 12 10.80 -16.16 -1.27
N PHE A 13 10.66 -17.45 -0.92
CA PHE A 13 9.71 -17.87 0.12
C PHE A 13 10.12 -17.29 1.47
N LEU A 14 11.41 -17.34 1.83
CA LEU A 14 11.91 -16.73 3.06
C LEU A 14 11.67 -15.22 3.10
N ALA A 15 11.86 -14.50 2.00
CA ALA A 15 11.61 -13.06 1.93
C ALA A 15 10.13 -12.73 2.17
N LEU A 16 9.22 -13.42 1.47
CA LEU A 16 7.77 -13.25 1.65
C LEU A 16 7.34 -13.63 3.06
N LEU A 17 7.83 -14.76 3.58
CA LEU A 17 7.56 -15.20 4.94
C LEU A 17 8.05 -14.17 5.98
N SER A 18 9.24 -13.60 5.79
CA SER A 18 9.80 -12.58 6.68
C SER A 18 8.93 -11.33 6.70
N ILE A 19 8.45 -10.87 5.53
CA ILE A 19 7.52 -9.75 5.44
C ILE A 19 6.22 -10.09 6.18
N THR A 20 5.61 -11.23 5.89
CA THR A 20 4.34 -11.63 6.53
C THR A 20 4.47 -11.74 8.04
N LEU A 21 5.51 -12.41 8.54
CA LEU A 21 5.77 -12.54 9.97
C LEU A 21 6.03 -11.18 10.61
N LEU A 22 6.77 -10.29 9.96
CA LEU A 22 7.05 -8.97 10.50
C LEU A 22 5.79 -8.11 10.58
N VAL A 23 4.93 -8.09 9.55
CA VAL A 23 3.63 -7.38 9.64
C VAL A 23 2.79 -7.97 10.78
N LEU A 24 2.70 -9.31 10.87
CA LEU A 24 1.93 -10.00 11.90
C LEU A 24 2.42 -9.61 13.29
N VAL A 25 3.71 -9.75 13.59
CA VAL A 25 4.24 -9.47 14.94
C VAL A 25 4.16 -7.98 15.29
N THR A 26 4.35 -7.10 14.31
CA THR A 26 4.37 -5.64 14.55
C THR A 26 2.96 -5.07 14.80
N TYR A 27 1.96 -5.56 14.06
CA TYR A 27 0.64 -4.92 14.04
C TYR A 27 -0.48 -5.80 14.62
N ALA A 28 -0.51 -7.11 14.32
CA ALA A 28 -1.66 -7.97 14.64
C ALA A 28 -1.96 -8.09 16.15
N PRO A 29 -0.97 -8.24 17.07
CA PRO A 29 -1.23 -8.30 18.51
C PRO A 29 -1.92 -7.07 19.08
N LEU A 30 -1.72 -5.91 18.46
CA LEU A 30 -2.26 -4.63 18.93
C LEU A 30 -3.66 -4.35 18.37
N ILE A 31 -4.05 -4.94 17.24
CA ILE A 31 -5.37 -4.73 16.62
C ILE A 31 -6.54 -4.80 17.61
N PRO A 32 -6.68 -5.83 18.49
CA PRO A 32 -7.81 -5.90 19.41
C PRO A 32 -7.74 -4.89 20.56
N GLN A 33 -6.59 -4.24 20.77
CA GLN A 33 -6.35 -3.27 21.84
C GLN A 33 -6.48 -1.82 21.37
N LEU A 34 -6.44 -1.60 20.05
CA LEU A 34 -6.43 -0.27 19.45
C LEU A 34 -7.86 0.20 19.13
N GLY A 35 -8.12 1.48 19.40
CA GLY A 35 -9.36 2.17 19.07
C GLY A 35 -9.18 3.22 17.98
N TYR A 36 -9.96 4.31 18.11
CA TYR A 36 -9.83 5.51 17.30
C TYR A 36 -8.96 6.56 17.98
N TYR A 37 -8.08 7.19 17.21
CA TYR A 37 -7.12 8.16 17.73
C TYR A 37 -7.07 9.42 16.89
N ARG A 38 -7.00 10.57 17.58
CA ARG A 38 -6.80 11.89 16.96
C ARG A 38 -7.85 12.19 15.88
N ASP A 39 -7.44 12.29 14.63
CA ASP A 39 -8.28 12.72 13.51
C ASP A 39 -9.26 11.63 13.04
N ASP A 40 -9.19 10.41 13.58
CA ASP A 40 -10.16 9.35 13.26
C ASP A 40 -11.61 9.73 13.64
N TRP A 41 -11.77 10.54 14.69
CA TRP A 41 -13.07 10.75 15.36
C TRP A 41 -14.12 11.46 14.50
N TYR A 42 -13.75 12.52 13.77
CA TYR A 42 -14.74 13.33 13.05
C TYR A 42 -15.35 12.58 11.86
N LEU A 43 -14.55 11.72 11.21
CA LEU A 43 -15.00 10.88 10.11
C LEU A 43 -15.96 9.81 10.56
N ILE A 44 -15.60 9.09 11.63
CA ILE A 44 -16.45 8.06 12.22
C ILE A 44 -17.75 8.68 12.74
N TRP A 45 -17.69 9.84 13.38
CA TRP A 45 -18.89 10.54 13.84
C TRP A 45 -19.81 10.93 12.68
N SER A 46 -19.26 11.50 11.60
CA SER A 46 -20.07 11.87 10.43
C SER A 46 -20.72 10.63 9.79
N GLY A 47 -19.92 9.60 9.54
CA GLY A 47 -20.38 8.34 8.97
C GLY A 47 -21.48 7.67 9.81
N SER A 48 -21.29 7.61 11.13
CA SER A 48 -22.22 6.92 12.04
C SER A 48 -23.54 7.67 12.24
N THR A 49 -23.50 9.01 12.24
CA THR A 49 -24.69 9.83 12.49
C THR A 49 -25.49 10.15 11.24
N GLN A 50 -24.82 10.32 10.09
CA GLN A 50 -25.41 10.85 8.86
C GLN A 50 -25.19 9.91 7.65
N GLY A 51 -24.57 8.75 7.86
CA GLY A 51 -24.26 7.79 6.80
C GLY A 51 -22.97 8.13 6.05
N ALA A 52 -22.50 7.16 5.27
CA ALA A 52 -21.19 7.23 4.59
C ALA A 52 -21.05 8.44 3.63
N SER A 53 -22.13 8.80 2.93
CA SER A 53 -22.12 9.92 1.97
C SER A 53 -21.87 11.28 2.62
N SER A 54 -22.09 11.39 3.94
CA SER A 54 -21.79 12.60 4.71
C SER A 54 -20.29 12.90 4.79
N ILE A 55 -19.43 11.91 4.53
CA ILE A 55 -17.97 12.06 4.57
C ILE A 55 -17.44 12.84 3.36
N ILE A 56 -18.10 12.74 2.21
CA ILE A 56 -17.68 13.42 0.97
C ILE A 56 -17.56 14.94 1.13
N PRO A 57 -18.58 15.67 1.64
CA PRO A 57 -18.49 17.12 1.80
C PRO A 57 -17.43 17.56 2.82
N LEU A 58 -16.97 16.70 3.74
CA LEU A 58 -15.90 17.04 4.68
C LEU A 58 -14.57 17.33 3.99
N PHE A 59 -14.36 16.80 2.77
CA PHE A 59 -13.14 16.98 1.99
C PHE A 59 -13.39 17.70 0.65
N SER A 60 -14.60 18.20 0.39
CA SER A 60 -14.91 18.76 -0.93
C SER A 60 -14.12 20.03 -1.26
N SER A 61 -13.62 20.74 -0.23
CA SER A 61 -12.85 21.97 -0.40
C SER A 61 -11.38 21.73 -0.75
N ASP A 62 -10.78 20.67 -0.24
CA ASP A 62 -9.33 20.41 -0.34
C ASP A 62 -9.03 19.13 -1.13
N ARG A 63 -9.66 17.99 -0.78
CA ARG A 63 -9.37 16.67 -1.37
C ARG A 63 -10.65 15.90 -1.70
N PRO A 64 -11.42 16.35 -2.71
CA PRO A 64 -12.74 15.78 -3.00
C PRO A 64 -12.69 14.28 -3.31
N PHE A 65 -11.65 13.82 -4.00
CA PHE A 65 -11.50 12.39 -4.32
C PHE A 65 -11.20 11.55 -3.08
N MET A 66 -10.38 12.05 -2.15
CA MET A 66 -10.12 11.40 -0.85
C MET A 66 -11.43 11.21 -0.07
N GLY A 67 -12.33 12.20 -0.06
CA GLY A 67 -13.64 12.07 0.59
C GLY A 67 -14.52 10.97 -0.02
N VAL A 68 -14.48 10.80 -1.35
CA VAL A 68 -15.19 9.70 -2.04
C VAL A 68 -14.61 8.34 -1.65
N ILE A 69 -13.28 8.21 -1.65
CA ILE A 69 -12.59 6.97 -1.25
C ILE A 69 -12.94 6.62 0.21
N TYR A 70 -12.87 7.59 1.11
CA TYR A 70 -13.28 7.41 2.50
C TYR A 70 -14.73 6.96 2.67
N SER A 71 -15.66 7.56 1.91
CA SER A 71 -17.07 7.17 1.95
C SER A 71 -17.26 5.72 1.52
N ILE A 72 -16.52 5.25 0.52
CA ILE A 72 -16.55 3.84 0.08
C ILE A 72 -15.99 2.94 1.18
N GLU A 73 -14.82 3.28 1.72
CA GLU A 73 -14.17 2.51 2.79
C GLU A 73 -15.04 2.43 4.03
N TYR A 74 -15.63 3.54 4.46
CA TYR A 74 -16.56 3.56 5.58
C TYR A 74 -17.81 2.72 5.31
N SER A 75 -18.35 2.72 4.09
CA SER A 75 -19.49 1.84 3.74
C SER A 75 -19.16 0.35 3.88
N LEU A 76 -17.88 -0.03 3.76
CA LEU A 76 -17.41 -1.41 3.89
C LEU A 76 -17.01 -1.77 5.33
N LEU A 77 -16.36 -0.84 6.04
CA LEU A 77 -15.74 -1.08 7.34
C LEU A 77 -16.64 -0.67 8.52
N GLY A 78 -17.52 0.30 8.30
CA GLY A 78 -18.42 0.87 9.29
C GLY A 78 -17.70 1.44 10.52
N ASP A 79 -18.35 1.29 11.67
CA ASP A 79 -17.89 1.87 12.95
C ASP A 79 -16.92 0.96 13.72
N SER A 80 -16.53 -0.19 13.18
CA SER A 80 -15.68 -1.16 13.88
C SER A 80 -14.21 -0.74 13.85
N PRO A 81 -13.57 -0.39 14.99
CA PRO A 81 -12.15 -0.03 15.01
C PRO A 81 -11.27 -1.17 14.49
N ILE A 82 -11.62 -2.40 14.86
CA ILE A 82 -10.90 -3.61 14.42
C ILE A 82 -10.90 -3.72 12.89
N ALA A 83 -12.01 -3.38 12.23
CA ALA A 83 -12.08 -3.42 10.77
C ALA A 83 -11.11 -2.44 10.11
N TRP A 84 -11.01 -1.21 10.63
CA TRP A 84 -10.04 -0.20 10.16
C TRP A 84 -8.59 -0.64 10.37
N HIS A 85 -8.29 -1.23 11.53
CA HIS A 85 -6.95 -1.74 11.82
C HIS A 85 -6.58 -2.95 10.94
N LEU A 86 -7.51 -3.87 10.69
CA LEU A 86 -7.32 -4.97 9.74
C LEU A 86 -7.15 -4.47 8.31
N TYR A 87 -7.90 -3.46 7.90
CA TYR A 87 -7.76 -2.84 6.60
C TYR A 87 -6.37 -2.22 6.42
N ALA A 88 -5.94 -1.39 7.37
CA ALA A 88 -4.61 -0.79 7.36
C ALA A 88 -3.49 -1.87 7.43
N PHE A 89 -3.71 -2.99 8.13
CA PHE A 89 -2.81 -4.15 8.12
C PHE A 89 -2.66 -4.74 6.71
N LEU A 90 -3.77 -4.94 6.00
CA LEU A 90 -3.75 -5.47 4.63
C LEU A 90 -3.04 -4.51 3.66
N LEU A 91 -3.29 -3.21 3.77
CA LEU A 91 -2.61 -2.20 2.96
C LEU A 91 -1.08 -2.24 3.17
N ARG A 92 -0.62 -2.39 4.42
CA ARG A 92 0.82 -2.56 4.72
C ARG A 92 1.39 -3.82 4.09
N LEU A 93 0.68 -4.95 4.22
CA LEU A 93 1.13 -6.23 3.68
C LEU A 93 1.24 -6.19 2.15
N PHE A 94 0.20 -5.73 1.46
CA PHE A 94 0.20 -5.64 0.00
C PHE A 94 1.15 -4.56 -0.52
N GLY A 95 1.30 -3.45 0.23
CA GLY A 95 2.27 -2.40 -0.08
C GLY A 95 3.70 -2.93 -0.01
N ALA A 96 4.02 -3.67 1.05
CA ALA A 96 5.33 -4.32 1.20
C ALA A 96 5.60 -5.36 0.11
N PHE A 97 4.62 -6.20 -0.24
CA PHE A 97 4.75 -7.14 -1.36
C PHE A 97 4.97 -6.45 -2.69
N SER A 98 4.24 -5.37 -2.97
CA SER A 98 4.41 -4.56 -4.18
C SER A 98 5.80 -3.94 -4.24
N LEU A 99 6.30 -3.45 -3.10
CA LEU A 99 7.64 -2.87 -3.01
C LEU A 99 8.73 -3.92 -3.24
N LEU A 100 8.64 -5.08 -2.58
CA LEU A 100 9.59 -6.16 -2.81
C LEU A 100 9.58 -6.56 -4.29
N TRP A 101 8.40 -6.71 -4.89
CA TRP A 101 8.27 -7.07 -6.29
C TRP A 101 8.93 -6.05 -7.22
N LEU A 102 8.66 -4.76 -7.03
CA LEU A 102 9.30 -3.66 -7.75
C LEU A 102 10.83 -3.73 -7.63
N LEU A 103 11.34 -3.78 -6.40
CA LEU A 103 12.77 -3.79 -6.13
C LEU A 103 13.47 -5.01 -6.74
N ARG A 104 12.81 -6.17 -6.77
CA ARG A 104 13.37 -7.39 -7.39
C ARG A 104 13.39 -7.34 -8.91
N MET A 105 12.53 -6.54 -9.55
CA MET A 105 12.57 -6.32 -10.99
C MET A 105 13.67 -5.34 -11.39
N ILE A 106 14.01 -4.37 -10.52
CA ILE A 106 15.05 -3.36 -10.77
C ILE A 106 16.44 -3.87 -10.36
N TRP A 107 16.54 -4.58 -9.23
CA TRP A 107 17.80 -5.09 -8.67
C TRP A 107 17.74 -6.60 -8.37
N PRO A 108 17.69 -7.47 -9.41
CA PRO A 108 17.57 -8.92 -9.24
C PRO A 108 18.74 -9.56 -8.46
N GLU A 109 19.94 -8.97 -8.55
CA GLU A 109 21.15 -9.49 -7.92
C GLU A 109 21.23 -9.16 -6.40
N LYS A 110 20.55 -8.11 -5.94
CA LYS A 110 20.64 -7.62 -4.54
C LYS A 110 19.51 -8.15 -3.67
N ARG A 111 19.39 -9.49 -3.61
CA ARG A 111 18.29 -10.17 -2.92
C ARG A 111 18.15 -9.76 -1.45
N PHE A 112 19.24 -9.86 -0.67
CA PHE A 112 19.21 -9.43 0.72
C PHE A 112 18.85 -7.94 0.88
N GLY A 113 19.49 -7.07 0.10
CA GLY A 113 19.27 -5.61 0.20
C GLY A 113 17.83 -5.20 -0.10
N THR A 114 17.23 -5.76 -1.14
CA THR A 114 15.82 -5.49 -1.49
C THR A 114 14.86 -5.99 -0.40
N THR A 115 15.09 -7.16 0.20
CA THR A 115 14.30 -7.60 1.36
C THR A 115 14.48 -6.65 2.55
N ALA A 116 15.72 -6.27 2.88
CA ALA A 116 16.00 -5.37 4.00
C ALA A 116 15.29 -4.01 3.84
N ILE A 117 15.33 -3.42 2.64
CA ILE A 117 14.61 -2.17 2.31
C ILE A 117 13.11 -2.36 2.54
N THR A 118 12.52 -3.46 2.05
CA THR A 118 11.09 -3.72 2.24
C THR A 118 10.72 -3.89 3.72
N LEU A 119 11.52 -4.60 4.51
CA LEU A 119 11.26 -4.78 5.94
C LEU A 119 11.36 -3.44 6.71
N LEU A 120 12.30 -2.57 6.35
CA LEU A 120 12.41 -1.23 6.92
C LEU A 120 11.20 -0.35 6.55
N PHE A 121 10.80 -0.35 5.28
CA PHE A 121 9.60 0.37 4.82
C PHE A 121 8.34 -0.09 5.54
N LEU A 122 8.19 -1.39 5.77
CA LEU A 122 7.04 -1.97 6.46
C LEU A 122 6.90 -1.44 7.89
N VAL A 123 8.00 -1.36 8.65
CA VAL A 123 7.98 -0.89 10.05
C VAL A 123 7.90 0.63 10.13
N TYR A 124 8.60 1.32 9.24
CA TYR A 124 8.64 2.77 9.19
C TYR A 124 8.47 3.28 7.75
N PRO A 125 7.21 3.47 7.29
CA PRO A 125 6.93 3.99 5.96
C PRO A 125 7.06 5.53 5.88
N GLY A 126 7.82 6.16 6.79
CA GLY A 126 8.02 7.61 6.84
C GLY A 126 7.08 8.38 7.75
N PHE A 127 6.23 7.71 8.54
CA PHE A 127 5.38 8.34 9.56
C PHE A 127 5.20 7.44 10.79
N LEU A 128 4.95 8.06 11.96
CA LEU A 128 4.86 7.37 13.25
C LEU A 128 3.43 7.15 13.75
N GLN A 129 2.42 7.77 13.13
CA GLN A 129 1.00 7.68 13.53
C GLN A 129 0.34 6.36 13.14
N GLN A 130 1.05 5.25 13.31
CA GLN A 130 0.57 3.91 12.97
C GLN A 130 -0.73 3.48 13.70
N PRO A 131 -1.00 3.91 14.95
CA PRO A 131 -2.27 3.61 15.63
C PRO A 131 -3.51 4.33 15.07
N SER A 132 -3.35 5.45 14.36
CA SER A 132 -4.48 6.18 13.74
C SER A 132 -4.87 5.53 12.42
N ALA A 133 -5.39 4.30 12.48
CA ALA A 133 -5.62 3.48 11.29
C ALA A 133 -6.66 4.08 10.35
N ASN A 134 -7.74 4.67 10.87
CA ASN A 134 -8.76 5.29 10.03
C ASN A 134 -8.19 6.47 9.25
N THR A 135 -7.38 7.34 9.87
CA THR A 135 -6.75 8.49 9.20
C THR A 135 -5.64 8.07 8.22
N PHE A 136 -4.72 7.22 8.68
CA PHE A 136 -3.50 6.89 7.93
C PHE A 136 -3.67 5.79 6.89
N GLN A 137 -4.82 5.12 6.84
CA GLN A 137 -5.12 4.19 5.74
C GLN A 137 -5.01 4.88 4.37
N ASN A 138 -5.37 6.17 4.23
CA ASN A 138 -5.22 6.87 2.94
C ASN A 138 -3.76 6.94 2.52
N HIS A 139 -2.83 7.19 3.46
CA HIS A 139 -1.41 7.23 3.15
C HIS A 139 -0.90 5.83 2.74
N LEU A 140 -1.36 4.80 3.43
CA LEU A 140 -1.02 3.41 3.13
C LEU A 140 -1.59 2.96 1.78
N MET A 141 -2.82 3.37 1.47
CA MET A 141 -3.47 3.15 0.18
C MET A 141 -2.70 3.87 -0.93
N THR A 142 -2.37 5.15 -0.74
CA THR A 142 -1.56 5.93 -1.68
C THR A 142 -0.20 5.26 -1.93
N TYR A 143 0.48 4.78 -0.89
CA TYR A 143 1.72 4.00 -1.05
C TYR A 143 1.50 2.72 -1.86
N LEU A 144 0.49 1.93 -1.53
CA LEU A 144 0.17 0.70 -2.25
C LEU A 144 -0.10 0.99 -3.74
N LEU A 145 -0.99 1.92 -4.04
CA LEU A 145 -1.37 2.29 -5.41
C LEU A 145 -0.17 2.82 -6.20
N ALA A 146 0.63 3.71 -5.61
CA ALA A 146 1.80 4.28 -6.27
C ALA A 146 2.87 3.22 -6.56
N ILE A 147 3.26 2.44 -5.55
CA ILE A 147 4.29 1.40 -5.70
C ILE A 147 3.83 0.32 -6.67
N LEU A 148 2.59 -0.13 -6.57
CA LEU A 148 2.02 -1.13 -7.48
C LEU A 148 1.93 -0.59 -8.91
N SER A 149 1.54 0.68 -9.08
CA SER A 149 1.54 1.33 -10.40
C SER A 149 2.92 1.32 -11.04
N ILE A 150 3.98 1.67 -10.29
CA ILE A 150 5.35 1.66 -10.80
C ILE A 150 5.79 0.22 -11.08
N ALA A 151 5.47 -0.74 -10.21
CA ALA A 151 5.78 -2.15 -10.41
C ALA A 151 5.14 -2.71 -11.69
N LEU A 152 3.87 -2.40 -11.94
CA LEU A 152 3.16 -2.81 -13.16
C LEU A 152 3.77 -2.16 -14.41
N MET A 153 4.15 -0.89 -14.35
CA MET A 153 4.85 -0.21 -15.44
C MET A 153 6.19 -0.92 -15.75
N VAL A 154 7.00 -1.21 -14.74
CA VAL A 154 8.26 -1.95 -14.92
C VAL A 154 8.00 -3.33 -15.51
N LYS A 155 6.98 -4.04 -15.00
CA LYS A 155 6.61 -5.36 -15.51
C LYS A 155 6.14 -5.31 -16.96
N ALA A 156 5.42 -4.25 -17.35
CA ALA A 156 5.01 -4.02 -18.73
C ALA A 156 6.23 -3.85 -19.63
N LEU A 157 7.18 -3.00 -19.25
CA LEU A 157 8.40 -2.79 -20.04
C LEU A 157 9.24 -4.07 -20.22
N GLN A 158 9.23 -4.97 -19.24
CA GLN A 158 9.93 -6.25 -19.31
C GLN A 158 9.14 -7.37 -20.02
N ALA A 159 7.85 -7.17 -20.32
CA ALA A 159 7.02 -8.18 -20.97
C ALA A 159 7.36 -8.29 -22.46
N LYS A 160 7.42 -9.52 -23.00
CA LYS A 160 7.63 -9.75 -24.44
C LYS A 160 6.33 -9.72 -25.25
N ASP A 161 5.22 -10.04 -24.59
CA ASP A 161 3.90 -10.12 -25.21
C ASP A 161 3.22 -8.75 -25.20
N ARG A 162 2.78 -8.28 -26.38
CA ARG A 162 2.19 -6.95 -26.54
C ARG A 162 0.83 -6.80 -25.84
N LEU A 163 0.04 -7.87 -25.76
CA LEU A 163 -1.24 -7.84 -25.04
C LEU A 163 -0.98 -7.70 -23.54
N ILE A 164 -0.02 -8.45 -23.00
CA ILE A 164 0.39 -8.32 -21.59
C ILE A 164 0.89 -6.90 -21.30
N GLN A 165 1.72 -6.31 -22.18
CA GLN A 165 2.18 -4.93 -22.04
C GLN A 165 1.00 -3.94 -21.95
N ILE A 166 0.07 -4.01 -22.90
CA ILE A 166 -1.09 -3.11 -22.96
C ILE A 166 -1.94 -3.25 -21.70
N VAL A 167 -2.23 -4.49 -21.27
CA VAL A 167 -3.01 -4.74 -20.05
C VAL A 167 -2.32 -4.14 -18.83
N LEU A 168 -1.03 -4.39 -18.65
CA LEU A 168 -0.28 -3.89 -17.48
C LEU A 168 -0.21 -2.36 -17.46
N PHE A 169 0.01 -1.70 -18.60
CA PHE A 169 -0.03 -0.23 -18.67
C PHE A 169 -1.44 0.32 -18.41
N THR A 170 -2.46 -0.32 -18.98
CA THR A 170 -3.86 0.08 -18.80
C THR A 170 -4.28 -0.02 -17.33
N VAL A 171 -3.76 -1.00 -16.58
CA VAL A 171 -4.00 -1.13 -15.14
C VAL A 171 -3.12 -0.17 -14.33
N SER A 172 -1.88 0.09 -14.75
CA SER A 172 -0.97 1.01 -14.05
C SER A 172 -1.50 2.45 -14.05
N LEU A 173 -2.12 2.91 -15.14
CA LEU A 173 -2.60 4.28 -15.30
C LEU A 173 -3.67 4.71 -14.28
N PRO A 174 -4.79 3.99 -14.08
CA PRO A 174 -5.79 4.35 -13.08
C PRO A 174 -5.23 4.27 -11.65
N LEU A 175 -4.25 3.41 -11.38
CA LEU A 175 -3.58 3.39 -10.07
C LEU A 175 -2.74 4.66 -9.86
N THR A 176 -2.05 5.14 -10.91
CA THR A 176 -1.33 6.43 -10.88
C THR A 176 -2.29 7.58 -10.60
N LEU A 177 -3.39 7.65 -11.34
CA LEU A 177 -4.41 8.68 -11.13
C LEU A 177 -5.01 8.58 -9.73
N GLY A 178 -5.33 7.37 -9.27
CA GLY A 178 -5.92 7.12 -7.96
C GLY A 178 -5.06 7.67 -6.83
N TYR A 179 -3.76 7.32 -6.78
CA TYR A 179 -2.92 7.77 -5.67
C TYR A 179 -2.68 9.29 -5.69
N LEU A 180 -2.52 9.90 -6.88
CA LEU A 180 -2.32 11.34 -7.02
C LEU A 180 -3.59 12.14 -6.67
N LEU A 181 -4.77 11.59 -6.94
CA LEU A 181 -6.05 12.22 -6.58
C LEU A 181 -6.37 12.07 -5.09
N ILE A 182 -5.87 11.01 -4.42
CA ILE A 182 -5.99 10.87 -2.96
C ILE A 182 -5.05 11.88 -2.28
N TYR A 183 -3.76 11.88 -2.65
CA TYR A 183 -2.78 12.82 -2.13
C TYR A 183 -1.81 13.30 -3.23
N GLU A 184 -2.05 14.52 -3.70
CA GLU A 184 -1.30 15.17 -4.75
C GLU A 184 0.16 15.43 -4.36
N TYR A 185 0.45 15.61 -3.07
CA TYR A 185 1.82 15.83 -2.59
C TYR A 185 2.70 14.57 -2.67
N PHE A 186 2.13 13.40 -2.96
CA PHE A 186 2.90 12.19 -3.31
C PHE A 186 3.46 12.22 -4.73
N ILE A 187 3.29 13.32 -5.48
CA ILE A 187 3.88 13.54 -6.81
C ILE A 187 5.39 13.25 -6.88
N GLY A 188 6.11 13.35 -5.76
CA GLY A 188 7.52 12.94 -5.66
C GLY A 188 7.79 11.50 -6.10
N LEU A 189 6.79 10.60 -6.00
CA LEU A 189 6.90 9.21 -6.48
C LEU A 189 6.90 9.11 -8.02
N GLU A 190 6.40 10.11 -8.75
CA GLU A 190 6.62 10.17 -10.20
C GLU A 190 8.08 10.48 -10.52
N GLY A 191 8.78 11.22 -9.65
CA GLY A 191 10.25 11.34 -9.73
C GLY A 191 10.95 9.99 -9.59
N LEU A 192 10.49 9.14 -8.67
CA LEU A 192 10.97 7.75 -8.56
C LEU A 192 10.65 6.95 -9.82
N ARG A 193 9.46 7.09 -10.41
CA ARG A 193 9.09 6.43 -11.67
C ARG A 193 10.06 6.80 -12.79
N LEU A 194 10.36 8.09 -12.95
CA LEU A 194 11.32 8.57 -13.96
C LEU A 194 12.73 8.02 -13.71
N LEU A 195 13.18 7.99 -12.45
CA LEU A 195 14.45 7.38 -12.09
C LEU A 195 14.50 5.89 -12.45
N VAL A 196 13.43 5.15 -12.17
CA VAL A 196 13.31 3.73 -12.53
C VAL A 196 13.34 3.53 -14.04
N LEU A 197 12.64 4.37 -14.81
CA LEU A 197 12.67 4.33 -16.27
C LEU A 197 14.10 4.59 -16.81
N TRP A 198 14.79 5.57 -16.24
CA TRP A 198 16.17 5.87 -16.60
C TRP A 198 17.11 4.69 -16.29
N LEU A 199 16.97 4.06 -15.12
CA LEU A 199 17.75 2.87 -14.74
C LEU A 199 17.52 1.68 -15.68
N LEU A 200 16.29 1.48 -16.16
CA LEU A 200 15.95 0.41 -17.10
C LEU A 200 16.35 0.69 -18.55
N SER A 201 16.66 1.95 -18.87
CA SER A 201 17.10 2.36 -20.22
C SER A 201 18.61 2.20 -20.46
N GLN A 202 19.37 1.91 -19.40
CA GLN A 202 20.80 1.60 -19.46
C GLN A 202 21.02 0.12 -19.75
#